data_AF-A0A9N9XL09-F1
#
_entry.id   AF-A0A9N9XL09-F1
#
_cell.length_a   1.000
_cell.length_b   1.000
_cell.length_c   1.000
_cell.angle_alpha   90.00
_cell.angle_beta   90.00
_cell.angle_gamma   90.00
#
_symmetry.space_group_name_H-M   'P 1'
#
loop_
_entity.id
_entity.type
_entity.pdbx_description
1 polymer ?
#
loop_
_entity_poly.entity_id
_entity_poly.type
_entity_poly.pdbx_seq_one_letter_code
_entity_poly.pdbx_strand_id
1 'polypeptide(L)'
;MSRGEKIVQLAREVEPKAEDESEYFPSSSLDFDTPGVNIKLAGIEERPTETNKPRRQKRQPTPVGQKITGSKEDLKVSNVSVKGVVKPAVQMKPSCRESCRLKCFMIPEDERLTIFQSYYKLADYVRQRDFKNANTEKAVKKSKTTQEESRRQYSINYFLPIIEEKKKCCLDIYQSRLITIILVSQKTTPECSRKRIVQHDKHKRVVVMKNRYSAKGLPEKPRCVHKNKFLKCHLLTIRDL
;
A
#
# COMPACT_ATOMS: atom_id res chain seq x y z
N MET A 1 54.25 23.60 -24.90
CA MET A 1 54.41 24.23 -23.57
C MET A 1 53.46 23.56 -22.60
N SER A 2 54.02 22.82 -21.67
CA SER A 2 53.40 21.98 -20.64
C SER A 2 52.78 22.82 -19.51
N ARG A 3 51.51 22.54 -19.18
CA ARG A 3 50.85 22.97 -17.94
C ARG A 3 50.15 21.70 -17.44
N GLY A 4 50.59 21.01 -16.40
CA GLY A 4 51.10 21.51 -15.13
C GLY A 4 50.09 21.05 -14.07
N GLU A 5 50.13 19.75 -13.78
CA GLU A 5 49.35 19.08 -12.75
C GLU A 5 49.70 19.67 -11.37
N LYS A 6 48.68 20.03 -10.60
CA LYS A 6 48.82 20.27 -9.15
C LYS A 6 47.77 19.45 -8.42
N ILE A 7 48.17 18.24 -8.07
CA ILE A 7 47.53 17.41 -7.06
C ILE A 7 47.89 18.03 -5.71
N VAL A 8 46.90 18.60 -5.01
CA VAL A 8 47.04 18.99 -3.60
C VAL A 8 46.27 17.97 -2.78
N GLN A 9 47.02 17.08 -2.14
CA GLN A 9 46.54 16.19 -1.09
C GLN A 9 46.26 17.03 0.16
N LEU A 10 45.01 17.08 0.60
CA LEU A 10 44.62 17.56 1.92
C LEU A 10 44.10 16.37 2.71
N ALA A 11 45.03 15.66 3.33
CA ALA A 11 44.72 14.73 4.42
C ALA A 11 44.32 15.58 5.64
N ARG A 12 43.04 15.52 6.01
CA ARG A 12 42.59 15.99 7.32
C ARG A 12 42.53 14.77 8.24
N GLU A 13 43.47 14.76 9.18
CA GLU A 13 43.44 13.91 10.36
C GLU A 13 42.18 14.27 11.15
N VAL A 14 41.28 13.30 11.30
CA VAL A 14 40.11 13.40 12.18
C VAL A 14 40.52 12.75 13.49
N GLU A 15 40.71 13.58 14.51
CA GLU A 15 40.96 13.12 15.87
C GLU A 15 39.77 12.31 16.41
N PRO A 16 40.00 11.15 17.05
CA PRO A 16 38.95 10.41 17.73
C PRO A 16 38.51 11.17 18.98
N LYS A 17 37.28 11.71 18.96
CA LYS A 17 36.63 12.25 20.15
C LYS A 17 36.35 11.12 21.12
N ALA A 18 36.96 11.25 22.29
CA ALA A 18 36.76 10.40 23.45
C ALA A 18 35.27 10.27 23.81
N GLU A 19 34.90 9.04 24.14
CA GLU A 19 33.60 8.62 24.63
C GLU A 19 33.39 9.21 26.03
N ASP A 20 32.41 10.09 26.17
CA ASP A 20 32.00 10.67 27.44
C ASP A 20 30.72 9.96 27.94
N GLU A 21 30.85 9.43 29.15
CA GLU A 21 29.84 9.38 30.20
C GLU A 21 28.59 8.53 29.93
N SER A 22 28.64 7.34 30.53
CA SER A 22 27.51 6.50 30.88
C SER A 22 26.47 7.26 31.71
N GLU A 23 25.39 7.72 31.05
CA GLU A 23 24.18 8.13 31.76
C GLU A 23 23.47 6.91 32.34
N TYR A 24 23.71 6.73 33.64
CA TYR A 24 22.96 5.90 34.57
C TYR A 24 21.46 6.24 34.49
N PHE A 25 20.67 5.35 33.87
CA PHE A 25 19.21 5.40 33.95
C PHE A 25 18.76 4.70 35.24
N PRO A 26 18.25 5.42 36.25
CA PRO A 26 17.64 4.79 37.41
C PRO A 26 16.36 4.07 36.98
N SER A 27 16.31 2.77 37.24
CA SER A 27 15.12 1.94 37.12
C SER A 27 14.06 2.41 38.13
N SER A 28 13.25 3.39 37.75
CA SER A 28 12.04 3.75 38.49
C SER A 28 10.96 2.70 38.20
N SER A 29 10.84 1.73 39.10
CA SER A 29 9.66 0.88 39.27
C SER A 29 8.45 1.77 39.58
N LEU A 30 7.70 2.14 38.54
CA LEU A 30 6.39 2.74 38.68
C LEU A 30 5.38 1.61 38.90
N ASP A 31 5.18 1.29 40.17
CA ASP A 31 4.03 0.51 40.65
C ASP A 31 2.77 1.34 40.40
N PHE A 32 2.15 1.15 39.25
CA PHE A 32 0.80 1.65 38.99
C PHE A 32 -0.19 0.77 39.75
N ASP A 33 -0.48 1.16 40.99
CA ASP A 33 -1.68 0.75 41.71
C ASP A 33 -2.90 1.24 40.93
N THR A 34 -3.41 0.41 40.00
CA THR A 34 -4.73 0.61 39.41
C THR A 34 -5.78 0.26 40.45
N PRO A 35 -6.58 1.23 40.96
CA PRO A 35 -7.70 0.91 41.83
C PRO A 35 -8.71 0.05 41.07
N GLY A 36 -9.08 -1.08 41.68
CA GLY A 36 -9.98 -2.08 41.11
C GLY A 36 -11.30 -1.47 40.65
N VAL A 37 -11.44 -1.31 39.33
CA VAL A 37 -12.72 -1.03 38.71
C VAL A 37 -13.54 -2.31 38.77
N ASN A 38 -14.44 -2.35 39.73
CA ASN A 38 -15.42 -3.42 39.92
C ASN A 38 -16.50 -3.29 38.83
N ILE A 39 -16.20 -3.81 37.64
CA ILE A 39 -17.15 -3.87 36.52
C ILE A 39 -18.21 -4.91 36.89
N LYS A 40 -19.35 -4.45 37.41
CA LYS A 40 -20.57 -5.24 37.53
C LYS A 40 -20.98 -5.70 36.13
N LEU A 41 -20.67 -6.97 35.83
CA LEU A 41 -21.10 -7.68 34.64
C LEU A 41 -22.60 -7.97 34.76
N ALA A 42 -23.42 -6.98 34.41
CA ALA A 42 -24.87 -7.12 34.38
C ALA A 42 -25.31 -7.79 33.07
N GLY A 43 -25.94 -8.96 33.19
CA GLY A 43 -26.97 -9.45 32.29
C GLY A 43 -26.57 -9.72 30.85
N ILE A 44 -25.84 -10.82 30.61
CA ILE A 44 -25.89 -11.49 29.30
C ILE A 44 -27.15 -12.35 29.32
N GLU A 45 -28.24 -11.81 28.76
CA GLU A 45 -29.44 -12.57 28.42
C GLU A 45 -29.05 -13.70 27.45
N GLU A 46 -29.35 -14.93 27.84
CA GLU A 46 -29.11 -16.13 27.03
C GLU A 46 -29.92 -16.04 25.74
N ARG A 47 -29.21 -15.74 24.65
CA ARG A 47 -29.78 -15.70 23.32
C ARG A 47 -30.02 -17.14 22.83
N PRO A 48 -31.25 -17.52 22.44
CA PRO A 48 -31.52 -18.87 21.97
C PRO A 48 -30.71 -19.19 20.71
N THR A 49 -29.73 -20.08 20.87
CA THR A 49 -29.17 -20.91 19.81
C THR A 49 -30.22 -21.98 19.52
N GLU A 50 -30.73 -22.12 18.30
CA GLU A 50 -30.15 -23.01 17.30
C GLU A 50 -30.94 -22.84 15.99
N THR A 51 -30.27 -22.47 14.90
CA THR A 51 -30.84 -22.68 13.56
C THR A 51 -30.04 -23.81 12.92
N ASN A 52 -30.72 -24.95 12.74
CA ASN A 52 -30.25 -26.15 12.03
C ASN A 52 -29.93 -25.83 10.56
N LYS A 53 -28.80 -25.17 10.32
CA LYS A 53 -28.24 -25.03 8.97
C LYS A 53 -27.47 -26.30 8.65
N PRO A 54 -27.71 -26.94 7.48
CA PRO A 54 -27.02 -28.16 7.10
C PRO A 54 -25.50 -27.93 7.18
N ARG A 55 -24.86 -28.73 8.04
CA ARG A 55 -23.42 -28.69 8.30
C ARG A 55 -22.70 -28.97 6.99
N ARG A 56 -22.19 -27.92 6.35
CA ARG A 56 -21.44 -27.99 5.09
C ARG A 56 -20.34 -29.04 5.26
N GLN A 57 -20.44 -30.15 4.53
CA GLN A 57 -19.48 -31.25 4.60
C GLN A 57 -18.06 -30.67 4.48
N LYS A 58 -17.22 -30.96 5.49
CA LYS A 58 -15.81 -30.60 5.47
C LYS A 58 -15.20 -31.30 4.25
N ARG A 59 -14.81 -30.51 3.24
CA ARG A 59 -14.05 -31.02 2.10
C ARG A 59 -12.77 -31.65 2.68
N GLN A 60 -12.51 -32.90 2.33
CA GLN A 60 -11.26 -33.54 2.71
C GLN A 60 -10.11 -32.71 2.12
N PRO A 61 -9.10 -32.33 2.93
CA PRO A 61 -7.96 -31.60 2.42
C PRO A 61 -7.26 -32.49 1.39
N THR A 62 -7.27 -32.09 0.13
CA THR A 62 -6.43 -32.75 -0.88
C THR A 62 -4.97 -32.66 -0.42
N PRO A 63 -4.16 -33.71 -0.64
CA PRO A 63 -2.75 -33.70 -0.26
C PRO A 63 -2.11 -32.45 -0.87
N VAL A 64 -1.74 -31.53 0.01
CA VAL A 64 -1.17 -30.23 -0.35
C VAL A 64 0.18 -30.55 -0.96
N GLY A 65 0.24 -30.53 -2.30
CA GLY A 65 1.49 -30.63 -3.04
C GLY A 65 2.48 -29.67 -2.40
N GLN A 66 3.59 -30.22 -1.92
CA GLN A 66 4.66 -29.46 -1.29
C GLN A 66 5.03 -28.34 -2.25
N LYS A 67 4.68 -27.10 -1.90
CA LYS A 67 5.04 -25.94 -2.70
C LYS A 67 6.55 -25.89 -2.64
N ILE A 68 7.20 -26.25 -3.74
CA ILE A 68 8.62 -26.03 -3.95
C ILE A 68 8.82 -24.52 -3.78
N THR A 69 9.22 -24.10 -2.58
CA THR A 69 9.66 -22.74 -2.31
C THR A 69 11.05 -22.65 -2.88
N GLY A 70 11.13 -22.51 -4.20
CA GLY A 70 12.38 -22.14 -4.85
C GLY A 70 12.90 -20.88 -4.17
N SER A 71 14.14 -20.93 -3.70
CA SER A 71 14.86 -19.75 -3.23
C SER A 71 14.79 -18.72 -4.36
N LYS A 72 14.24 -17.54 -4.08
CA LYS A 72 14.04 -16.47 -5.06
C LYS A 72 15.35 -15.77 -5.45
N GLU A 73 16.49 -16.46 -5.33
CA GLU A 73 17.81 -15.85 -5.37
C GLU A 73 18.20 -15.39 -6.79
N ASP A 74 17.52 -15.89 -7.82
CA ASP A 74 17.82 -15.47 -9.18
C ASP A 74 16.94 -14.30 -9.62
N LEU A 75 17.35 -13.09 -9.22
CA LEU A 75 16.84 -11.82 -9.75
C LEU A 75 16.84 -11.75 -11.29
N LYS A 76 17.67 -12.58 -11.93
CA LYS A 76 17.89 -12.64 -13.38
C LYS A 76 16.98 -13.64 -14.10
N VAL A 77 16.26 -14.51 -13.40
CA VAL A 77 15.48 -15.58 -14.03
C VAL A 77 14.02 -15.14 -14.17
N SER A 78 13.51 -15.24 -15.40
CA SER A 78 12.09 -15.07 -15.68
C SER A 78 11.30 -16.14 -14.93
N ASN A 79 10.34 -15.74 -14.10
CA ASN A 79 9.57 -16.67 -13.29
C ASN A 79 8.26 -17.04 -13.97
N VAL A 80 7.98 -18.34 -14.13
CA VAL A 80 6.68 -18.81 -14.65
C VAL A 80 5.66 -18.83 -13.50
N SER A 81 4.58 -18.08 -13.65
CA SER A 81 3.47 -18.11 -12.69
C SER A 81 2.77 -19.48 -12.72
N VAL A 82 2.05 -19.83 -11.64
CA VAL A 82 1.15 -21.00 -11.58
C VAL A 82 0.16 -21.04 -12.77
N LYS A 83 -0.17 -19.89 -13.35
CA LYS A 83 -1.02 -19.77 -14.56
C LYS A 83 -0.27 -19.95 -15.89
N GLY A 84 0.99 -20.38 -15.87
CA GLY A 84 1.85 -20.47 -17.05
C GLY A 84 2.35 -19.12 -17.59
N VAL A 85 2.00 -17.99 -16.96
CA VAL A 85 2.43 -16.66 -17.42
C VAL A 85 3.88 -16.43 -17.03
N VAL A 86 4.76 -16.33 -18.03
CA VAL A 86 6.16 -15.94 -17.84
C VAL A 86 6.23 -14.48 -17.40
N LYS A 87 6.81 -14.23 -16.22
CA LYS A 87 7.11 -12.88 -15.74
C LYS A 87 8.55 -12.55 -16.09
N PRO A 88 8.81 -11.40 -16.74
CA PRO A 88 10.18 -11.00 -17.03
C PRO A 88 10.99 -10.85 -15.75
N ALA A 89 12.30 -11.05 -15.85
CA ALA A 89 13.24 -10.76 -14.77
C ALA A 89 13.10 -9.30 -14.33
N VAL A 90 13.29 -9.04 -13.04
CA VAL A 90 13.17 -7.68 -12.52
C VAL A 90 14.41 -6.90 -12.92
N GLN A 91 14.24 -5.89 -13.77
CA GLN A 91 15.33 -5.02 -14.21
C GLN A 91 15.22 -3.65 -13.54
N MET A 92 16.38 -3.04 -13.28
CA MET A 92 16.44 -1.66 -12.79
C MET A 92 15.98 -0.71 -13.90
N LYS A 93 15.06 0.21 -13.57
CA LYS A 93 14.61 1.26 -14.50
C LYS A 93 15.65 2.38 -14.64
N PRO A 94 15.66 3.08 -15.79
CA PRO A 94 16.59 4.19 -16.04
C PRO A 94 16.38 5.33 -15.03
N SER A 95 17.34 6.25 -14.98
CA SER A 95 17.23 7.43 -14.13
C SER A 95 16.07 8.33 -14.56
N CYS A 96 15.64 9.22 -13.67
CA CYS A 96 14.68 10.24 -14.05
C CYS A 96 15.28 11.19 -15.09
N ARG A 97 14.41 11.83 -15.86
CA ARG A 97 14.77 12.95 -16.72
C ARG A 97 15.33 14.11 -15.89
N GLU A 98 16.12 14.96 -16.52
CA GLU A 98 16.70 16.18 -15.92
C GLU A 98 15.63 17.14 -15.38
N SER A 99 14.41 17.08 -15.93
CA SER A 99 13.25 17.85 -15.46
C SER A 99 12.68 17.39 -14.11
N CYS A 100 13.25 16.36 -13.48
CA CYS A 100 12.80 15.89 -12.18
C CYS A 100 13.02 16.96 -11.10
N ARG A 101 11.92 17.43 -10.49
CA ARG A 101 11.94 18.42 -9.40
C ARG A 101 12.83 18.03 -8.22
N LEU A 102 13.00 16.74 -7.96
CA LEU A 102 13.82 16.20 -6.86
C LEU A 102 15.26 15.89 -7.28
N LYS A 103 15.67 16.27 -8.51
CA LYS A 103 17.04 16.08 -9.04
C LYS A 103 17.54 14.64 -8.91
N CYS A 104 16.66 13.67 -9.13
CA CYS A 104 17.03 12.26 -8.96
C CYS A 104 18.03 11.76 -10.01
N PHE A 105 18.25 12.51 -11.10
CA PHE A 105 19.27 12.22 -12.10
C PHE A 105 20.70 12.33 -11.53
N MET A 106 20.89 13.09 -10.44
CA MET A 106 22.16 13.24 -9.72
C MET A 106 22.57 12.00 -8.92
N ILE A 107 21.82 10.89 -9.01
CA ILE A 107 22.15 9.64 -8.32
C ILE A 107 22.83 8.73 -9.34
N PRO A 108 24.12 8.39 -9.14
CA PRO A 108 24.87 7.56 -10.08
C PRO A 108 24.22 6.19 -10.21
N GLU A 109 24.40 5.54 -11.36
CA GLU A 109 23.77 4.25 -11.62
C GLU A 109 24.23 3.14 -10.68
N ASP A 110 25.51 3.16 -10.31
CA ASP A 110 26.14 2.12 -9.49
C ASP A 110 25.57 2.07 -8.07
N GLU A 111 25.31 3.23 -7.46
CA GLU A 111 24.64 3.31 -6.15
C GLU A 111 23.20 2.78 -6.23
N ARG A 112 22.49 3.14 -7.31
CA ARG A 112 21.11 2.67 -7.51
C ARG A 112 21.06 1.16 -7.64
N LEU A 113 22.01 0.59 -8.35
CA LEU A 113 22.16 -0.84 -8.57
C LEU A 113 22.52 -1.56 -7.27
N THR A 114 23.43 -1.00 -6.47
CA THR A 114 23.79 -1.52 -5.14
C THR A 114 22.58 -1.55 -4.20
N ILE A 115 21.81 -0.45 -4.12
CA ILE A 115 20.59 -0.39 -3.30
C ILE A 115 19.52 -1.36 -3.81
N PHE A 116 19.39 -1.52 -5.12
CA PHE A 116 18.48 -2.47 -5.72
C PHE A 116 18.86 -3.91 -5.34
N GLN A 117 20.12 -4.28 -5.52
CA GLN A 117 20.61 -5.61 -5.15
C GLN A 117 20.46 -5.88 -3.65
N SER A 118 20.80 -4.92 -2.79
CA SER A 118 20.68 -5.08 -1.34
C SER A 118 19.22 -5.28 -0.90
N TYR A 119 18.28 -4.53 -1.49
CA TYR A 119 16.85 -4.69 -1.21
C TYR A 119 16.32 -6.06 -1.62
N TYR A 120 16.67 -6.54 -2.81
CA TYR A 120 16.19 -7.83 -3.29
C TYR A 120 16.88 -9.02 -2.60
N LYS A 121 18.14 -8.85 -2.19
CA LYS A 121 18.88 -9.82 -1.37
C LYS A 121 18.20 -10.09 -0.02
N LEU A 122 17.35 -9.20 0.48
CA LEU A 122 16.59 -9.44 1.70
C LEU A 122 15.66 -10.66 1.59
N ALA A 123 15.16 -10.98 0.39
CA ALA A 123 14.23 -12.08 0.00
C ALA A 123 12.88 -12.14 0.75
N ASP A 124 12.86 -11.81 2.04
CA ASP A 124 11.72 -11.77 2.94
C ASP A 124 10.91 -10.47 2.80
N TYR A 125 9.60 -10.63 2.75
CA TYR A 125 8.64 -9.53 2.63
C TYR A 125 8.64 -8.61 3.85
N VAL A 126 8.82 -9.17 5.06
CA VAL A 126 8.83 -8.36 6.29
C VAL A 126 10.04 -7.43 6.29
N ARG A 127 11.23 -7.98 6.06
CA ARG A 127 12.47 -7.19 5.92
C ARG A 127 12.40 -6.15 4.81
N GLN A 128 11.81 -6.49 3.66
CA GLN A 128 11.57 -5.53 2.58
C GLN A 128 10.61 -4.39 2.98
N ARG A 129 9.60 -4.69 3.79
CA ARG A 129 8.69 -3.68 4.34
C ARG A 129 9.41 -2.77 5.33
N ASP A 130 10.26 -3.34 6.19
CA ASP A 130 11.02 -2.57 7.17
C ASP A 130 12.03 -1.66 6.49
N PHE A 131 12.73 -2.17 5.46
CA PHE A 131 13.58 -1.36 4.60
C PHE A 131 12.82 -0.18 3.99
N LYS A 132 11.56 -0.38 3.55
CA LYS A 132 10.74 0.71 3.02
C LYS A 132 10.40 1.73 4.09
N ASN A 133 9.91 1.27 5.23
CA ASN A 133 9.50 2.12 6.33
C ASN A 133 10.67 2.98 6.83
N ALA A 134 11.86 2.39 6.99
CA ALA A 134 13.09 3.08 7.42
C ALA A 134 13.56 4.18 6.44
N ASN A 135 13.16 4.07 5.17
CA ASN A 135 13.51 4.98 4.08
C ASN A 135 12.32 5.83 3.60
N THR A 136 11.25 5.90 4.39
CA THR A 136 10.08 6.75 4.14
C THR A 136 9.79 7.62 5.36
N GLU A 137 9.54 8.90 5.13
CA GLU A 137 9.17 9.81 6.21
C GLU A 137 7.84 10.50 5.90
N LYS A 138 7.00 10.63 6.92
CA LYS A 138 5.77 11.40 6.82
C LYS A 138 6.08 12.86 7.07
N ALA A 139 5.83 13.71 6.09
CA ALA A 139 5.97 15.15 6.22
C ALA A 139 4.59 15.82 6.25
N VAL A 140 4.39 16.72 7.20
CA VAL A 140 3.18 17.55 7.27
C VAL A 140 3.08 18.39 6.01
N LYS A 141 1.89 18.45 5.41
CA LYS A 141 1.67 19.28 4.22
C LYS A 141 1.81 20.76 4.58
N LYS A 142 2.62 21.49 3.82
CA LYS A 142 2.82 22.94 3.99
C LYS A 142 1.55 23.76 3.76
N SER A 143 0.66 23.29 2.89
CA SER A 143 -0.60 23.97 2.56
C SER A 143 -1.77 23.03 2.77
N LYS A 144 -2.82 23.55 3.42
CA LYS A 144 -4.12 22.91 3.59
C LYS A 144 -5.16 23.77 2.87
N THR A 145 -5.91 23.16 1.95
CA THR A 145 -7.01 23.84 1.25
C THR A 145 -8.25 23.96 2.14
N THR A 146 -8.50 22.96 2.98
CA THR A 146 -9.64 22.88 3.89
C THR A 146 -9.17 23.07 5.33
N GLN A 147 -9.97 23.76 6.15
CA GLN A 147 -9.72 23.91 7.58
C GLN A 147 -9.94 22.59 8.35
N GLU A 148 -10.84 21.73 7.86
CA GLU A 148 -11.11 20.42 8.46
C GLU A 148 -9.94 19.45 8.32
N GLU A 149 -9.84 18.52 9.28
CA GLU A 149 -8.88 17.43 9.29
C GLU A 149 -9.09 16.46 8.13
N SER A 150 -8.44 16.73 6.99
CA SER A 150 -8.42 15.80 5.87
C SER A 150 -7.73 14.50 6.26
N ARG A 151 -8.25 13.34 5.85
CA ARG A 151 -7.54 12.03 6.00
C ARG A 151 -6.14 12.00 5.39
N ARG A 152 -5.80 12.95 4.50
CA ARG A 152 -4.49 13.10 3.87
C ARG A 152 -3.70 14.25 4.52
N GLN A 153 -3.55 14.25 5.84
CA GLN A 153 -2.80 15.29 6.57
C GLN A 153 -1.30 15.28 6.22
N TYR A 154 -0.78 14.09 5.91
CA TYR A 154 0.64 13.87 5.65
C TYR A 154 0.91 13.61 4.17
N SER A 155 2.07 14.10 3.73
CA SER A 155 2.75 13.67 2.51
C SER A 155 3.82 12.64 2.87
N ILE A 156 4.16 11.75 1.96
CA ILE A 156 5.22 10.76 2.17
C ILE A 156 6.42 11.20 1.33
N ASN A 157 7.55 11.42 1.99
CA ASN A 157 8.84 11.61 1.36
C ASN A 157 9.56 10.27 1.29
N TYR A 158 10.21 10.01 0.16
CA TYR A 158 10.96 8.79 -0.08
C TYR A 158 12.44 9.11 -0.13
N PHE A 159 13.25 8.28 0.50
CA PHE A 159 14.70 8.44 0.57
C PHE A 159 15.40 7.20 0.04
N LEU A 160 16.57 7.40 -0.54
CA LEU A 160 17.48 6.32 -0.90
C LEU A 160 18.67 6.36 0.07
N PRO A 161 19.03 5.23 0.70
CA PRO A 161 20.20 5.16 1.55
C PRO A 161 21.44 5.13 0.66
N ILE A 162 22.05 6.29 0.45
CA ILE A 162 23.36 6.43 -0.17
C ILE A 162 24.38 6.45 0.98
N ILE A 163 25.61 5.99 0.74
CA ILE A 163 26.62 5.56 1.74
C ILE A 163 26.69 6.46 2.98
N GLU A 164 26.57 7.79 2.83
CA GLU A 164 26.68 8.73 3.95
C GLU A 164 25.40 9.53 4.22
N GLU A 165 24.40 9.50 3.31
CA GLU A 165 23.22 10.36 3.40
C GLU A 165 21.94 9.73 2.82
N LYS A 166 20.81 10.09 3.44
CA LYS A 166 19.47 9.81 2.89
C LYS A 166 19.11 10.83 1.83
N LYS A 167 19.28 10.49 0.55
CA LYS A 167 18.91 11.40 -0.55
C LYS A 167 17.44 11.25 -0.91
N LYS A 168 16.71 12.37 -0.86
CA LYS A 168 15.28 12.41 -1.23
C LYS A 168 15.10 12.09 -2.72
N CYS A 169 14.13 11.23 -3.03
CA CYS A 169 13.83 10.81 -4.40
C CYS A 169 12.33 10.83 -4.71
N CYS A 170 12.00 10.76 -6.00
CA CYS A 170 10.60 10.71 -6.46
C CYS A 170 10.01 9.30 -6.32
N LEU A 171 8.67 9.25 -6.28
CA LEU A 171 7.94 8.00 -6.19
C LEU A 171 8.26 7.06 -7.36
N ASP A 172 8.44 7.59 -8.56
CA ASP A 172 8.70 6.77 -9.75
C ASP A 172 10.01 6.01 -9.60
N ILE A 173 11.08 6.67 -9.16
CA ILE A 173 12.38 6.02 -8.88
C ILE A 173 12.28 5.05 -7.69
N TYR A 174 11.52 5.40 -6.66
CA TYR A 174 11.40 4.56 -5.49
C TYR A 174 10.57 3.30 -5.76
N GLN A 175 9.42 3.43 -6.44
CA GLN A 175 8.51 2.33 -6.78
C GLN A 175 9.01 1.48 -7.93
N SER A 176 9.64 2.09 -8.94
CA SER A 176 10.28 1.36 -10.04
C SER A 176 11.31 0.34 -9.57
N ARG A 177 11.89 0.57 -8.39
CA ARG A 177 12.93 -0.26 -7.79
C ARG A 177 12.40 -1.22 -6.73
N LEU A 178 11.23 -0.97 -6.14
CA LEU A 178 10.83 -1.68 -4.91
C LEU A 178 9.41 -2.27 -4.93
N ILE A 179 8.50 -1.83 -5.81
CA ILE A 179 7.07 -2.16 -5.69
C ILE A 179 6.52 -2.60 -7.06
N THR A 180 6.61 -3.89 -7.35
CA THR A 180 5.65 -4.54 -8.26
C THR A 180 4.92 -5.71 -7.59
N ILE A 181 5.42 -6.23 -6.45
CA ILE A 181 4.84 -7.43 -5.82
C ILE A 181 3.79 -7.10 -4.74
N ILE A 182 3.78 -5.89 -4.15
CA ILE A 182 2.97 -5.61 -2.94
C ILE A 182 1.50 -5.33 -3.20
N LEU A 183 1.12 -4.76 -4.36
CA LEU A 183 -0.27 -4.32 -4.58
C LEU A 183 -1.26 -5.46 -4.82
N VAL A 184 -0.80 -6.70 -4.99
CA VAL A 184 -1.67 -7.88 -5.13
C VAL A 184 -1.86 -8.61 -3.80
N SER A 185 -0.86 -8.57 -2.90
CA SER A 185 -0.86 -9.44 -1.71
C SER A 185 -1.59 -8.87 -0.49
N GLN A 186 -1.81 -7.56 -0.41
CA GLN A 186 -2.57 -6.95 0.70
C GLN A 186 -4.09 -7.03 0.54
N LYS A 187 -4.60 -7.55 -0.58
CA LYS A 187 -6.05 -7.82 -0.76
C LYS A 187 -6.50 -9.16 -0.18
N THR A 188 -5.60 -9.93 0.43
CA THR A 188 -5.91 -11.29 0.90
C THR A 188 -5.49 -11.55 2.35
N THR A 189 -5.58 -10.57 3.25
CA THR A 189 -5.77 -10.93 4.65
C THR A 189 -7.25 -11.33 4.84
N PRO A 190 -7.55 -12.56 5.27
CA PRO A 190 -8.94 -13.04 5.40
C PRO A 190 -9.73 -12.28 6.49
N GLU A 191 -9.07 -11.56 7.39
CA GLU A 191 -9.71 -10.89 8.54
C GLU A 191 -10.58 -9.69 8.16
N CYS A 192 -10.31 -9.00 7.05
CA CYS A 192 -11.17 -7.89 6.60
C CYS A 192 -12.23 -8.32 5.58
N SER A 193 -12.47 -9.63 5.45
CA SER A 193 -13.61 -10.19 4.71
C SER A 193 -14.83 -10.45 5.60
N ARG A 194 -15.03 -9.65 6.66
CA ARG A 194 -16.40 -9.19 6.93
C ARG A 194 -16.80 -8.40 5.70
N LYS A 195 -17.27 -9.12 4.67
CA LYS A 195 -18.14 -8.59 3.65
C LYS A 195 -19.16 -7.82 4.46
N ARG A 196 -19.02 -6.49 4.49
CA ARG A 196 -20.13 -5.63 4.78
C ARG A 196 -21.09 -6.06 3.68
N ILE A 197 -22.03 -6.95 4.03
CA ILE A 197 -23.20 -7.18 3.23
C ILE A 197 -23.83 -5.80 3.30
N VAL A 198 -23.39 -4.94 2.39
CA VAL A 198 -24.13 -3.76 2.03
C VAL A 198 -25.38 -4.41 1.49
N GLN A 199 -26.37 -4.58 2.36
CA GLN A 199 -27.73 -4.74 1.90
C GLN A 199 -27.89 -3.51 1.02
N HIS A 200 -27.80 -3.73 -0.29
CA HIS A 200 -28.11 -2.70 -1.25
C HIS A 200 -29.57 -2.45 -1.00
N ASP A 201 -29.81 -1.45 -0.17
CA ASP A 201 -31.12 -0.99 0.21
C ASP A 201 -31.78 -0.61 -1.11
N LYS A 202 -32.66 -1.50 -1.60
CA LYS A 202 -33.22 -1.42 -2.96
C LYS A 202 -33.91 -0.06 -3.13
N HIS A 203 -34.42 0.49 -2.03
CA HIS A 203 -34.98 1.84 -1.96
C HIS A 203 -33.99 2.94 -2.34
N LYS A 204 -32.75 2.91 -1.82
CA LYS A 204 -31.74 3.93 -2.13
C LYS A 204 -31.33 3.95 -3.61
N ARG A 205 -31.32 2.80 -4.29
CA ARG A 205 -31.10 2.75 -5.76
C ARG A 205 -32.25 3.37 -6.55
N VAL A 206 -33.49 3.16 -6.11
CA VAL A 206 -34.68 3.73 -6.76
C VAL A 206 -34.69 5.25 -6.60
N VAL A 207 -34.37 5.76 -5.41
CA VAL A 207 -34.32 7.21 -5.13
C VAL A 207 -33.19 7.90 -5.91
N VAL A 208 -31.98 7.34 -5.91
CA VAL A 208 -30.85 7.90 -6.68
C VAL A 208 -31.12 7.89 -8.18
N MET A 209 -31.81 6.85 -8.70
CA MET A 209 -32.25 6.86 -10.09
C MET A 209 -33.33 7.91 -10.35
N LYS A 210 -34.37 8.04 -9.52
CA LYS A 210 -35.43 9.05 -9.71
C LYS A 210 -34.84 10.46 -9.77
N ASN A 211 -33.90 10.79 -8.88
CA ASN A 211 -33.26 12.10 -8.84
C ASN A 211 -32.42 12.40 -10.09
N ARG A 212 -31.83 11.38 -10.74
CA ARG A 212 -31.07 11.56 -12.00
C ARG A 212 -31.94 11.88 -13.22
N TYR A 213 -33.19 11.42 -13.25
CA TYR A 213 -34.13 11.74 -14.34
C TYR A 213 -34.73 13.13 -14.15
N SER A 214 -35.13 13.45 -12.91
CA SER A 214 -35.68 14.77 -12.55
C SER A 214 -34.67 15.91 -12.79
N ALA A 215 -33.40 15.72 -12.42
CA ALA A 215 -32.36 16.73 -12.65
C ALA A 215 -32.06 17.03 -14.13
N LYS A 216 -32.52 16.17 -15.04
CA LYS A 216 -32.35 16.35 -16.50
C LYS A 216 -33.60 16.89 -17.19
N GLY A 217 -34.64 17.26 -16.45
CA GLY A 217 -35.93 17.68 -17.01
C GLY A 217 -36.65 16.58 -17.80
N LEU A 218 -36.23 15.32 -17.67
CA LEU A 218 -36.85 14.19 -18.36
C LEU A 218 -38.13 13.78 -17.63
N PRO A 219 -39.23 13.48 -18.34
CA PRO A 219 -40.44 12.96 -17.72
C PRO A 219 -40.15 11.67 -16.95
N GLU A 220 -41.01 11.34 -15.98
CA GLU A 220 -40.89 10.11 -15.19
C GLU A 220 -40.65 8.90 -16.10
N LYS A 221 -39.76 8.00 -15.65
CA LYS A 221 -39.21 6.86 -16.42
C LYS A 221 -40.16 6.31 -17.48
N PRO A 222 -39.68 6.04 -18.71
CA PRO A 222 -40.49 5.37 -19.72
C PRO A 222 -41.01 4.04 -19.14
N ARG A 223 -42.34 3.90 -19.07
CA ARG A 223 -42.99 2.67 -18.60
C ARG A 223 -42.74 1.59 -19.65
N CYS A 224 -41.74 0.74 -19.44
CA CYS A 224 -41.57 -0.43 -20.30
C CYS A 224 -42.68 -1.43 -19.97
N VAL A 225 -43.59 -1.66 -20.92
CA VAL A 225 -44.68 -2.63 -20.78
C VAL A 225 -44.21 -3.97 -21.33
N HIS A 226 -44.33 -5.03 -20.55
CA HIS A 226 -44.05 -6.38 -21.05
C HIS A 226 -45.27 -6.89 -21.82
N LYS A 227 -45.11 -7.13 -23.12
CA LYS A 227 -46.07 -7.91 -23.92
C LYS A 227 -45.33 -9.09 -24.54
N ASN A 228 -45.89 -10.28 -24.38
CA ASN A 228 -45.41 -11.54 -24.97
C ASN A 228 -43.93 -11.87 -24.66
N LYS A 229 -43.49 -11.71 -23.41
CA LYS A 229 -42.10 -11.98 -22.96
C LYS A 229 -41.00 -11.12 -23.60
N PHE A 230 -41.35 -10.14 -24.44
CA PHE A 230 -40.40 -9.16 -24.97
C PHE A 230 -40.60 -7.80 -24.30
N LEU A 231 -39.49 -7.19 -23.86
CA LEU A 231 -39.48 -5.80 -23.40
C LEU A 231 -39.61 -4.88 -24.62
N LYS A 232 -40.81 -4.30 -24.82
CA LYS A 232 -40.96 -3.13 -25.70
C LYS A 232 -40.86 -1.88 -24.83
N CYS A 233 -39.72 -1.21 -24.87
CA CYS A 233 -39.63 0.15 -24.34
C CYS A 233 -40.02 1.09 -25.49
N HIS A 234 -41.10 1.85 -25.30
CA HIS A 234 -41.43 2.94 -26.21
C HIS A 234 -40.28 3.95 -26.15
N LEU A 235 -39.50 4.02 -27.23
CA LEU A 235 -38.52 5.08 -27.41
C LEU A 235 -39.29 6.39 -27.44
N LEU A 236 -38.95 7.31 -26.53
CA LEU A 236 -39.43 8.69 -26.59
C LEU A 236 -39.06 9.22 -27.97
N THR A 237 -40.06 9.69 -28.71
CA THR A 237 -39.81 10.33 -30.00
C THR A 237 -39.27 11.73 -29.75
N ILE A 238 -38.60 12.34 -30.75
CA ILE A 238 -38.04 13.70 -30.64
C ILE A 238 -39.13 14.75 -30.31
N ARG A 239 -40.41 14.43 -30.53
CA ARG A 239 -41.55 15.28 -30.16
C ARG A 239 -41.92 15.21 -28.67
N ASP A 240 -41.39 14.23 -27.92
CA ASP A 240 -41.64 14.02 -26.49
C ASP A 240 -40.52 14.59 -25.59
N LEU A 241 -39.47 15.20 -26.19
CA LEU A 241 -38.35 15.88 -25.52
C LEU A 241 -38.52 17.40 -25.60
#